data_AF-A0A843T8I2-F1
#
_entry.id   AF-A0A843T8I2-F1
#
_cell.length_a   1.000
_cell.length_b   1.000
_cell.length_c   1.000
_cell.angle_alpha   90.00
_cell.angle_beta   90.00
_cell.angle_gamma   90.00
#
_symmetry.space_group_name_H-M   'P 1'
#
loop_
_entity.id
_entity.type
_entity.pdbx_description
1 polymer ?
#
loop_
_entity_poly.entity_id
_entity_poly.type
_entity_poly.pdbx_seq_one_letter_code
_entity_poly.pdbx_strand_id
1 'polypeptide(L)'
;MCTSPGGRAPLASMRACSSSAACREALMASEFIVLSHREPYQEIETEDGPRLQRKTNGVFTTLDAVMRSRHGTWIAWKEIDPEHPFQTWIEVPSPRHPDRYNVHRIGLDADEARRFYYEFTSSAIWPVLFSLLDRARFTLDSWETYIRVNQEFADVVCEEAAPNAIVWVNDFHLMLTPELIRRRRPDLTLALFLHTTFPPPDVFAVIPWRKELLRGLLNLDLIGFHIPSYAVNFADTVSRFMGATPSAIAETELMAEGPAVAVPTYPRVIEFEGRRVALGAYPVGVDVPYFAEVAQRPDTRDQAAEIRARTGAETIILSAERLDYVKGAIERLECFERFLERHPEQHSRTSFVQIAVPTRTGMEEFQTMRRRAEEAVGRINGRFGTMEWQPVMHFYGSFAREQLVAFYATADVLWVTPLRDGLNLVVKEYIASRLGSEGVVILSEFAGAAAELREVVLTNPYSPDDMDRALEKALGMNEGERNARMLALRDRVINFDVHKWSQRFLGDVERVGSATGTILTP
;
A
#
# COMPACT_ATOMS: atom_id res chain seq x y z
N MET A 1 39.08 -70.37 37.44
CA MET A 1 39.50 -69.87 36.11
C MET A 1 38.72 -68.60 35.86
N CYS A 2 39.47 -67.53 35.61
CA CYS A 2 39.16 -66.18 35.10
C CYS A 2 37.70 -65.78 34.83
N THR A 3 37.19 -64.58 35.12
CA THR A 3 37.68 -63.35 35.77
C THR A 3 36.44 -62.45 35.93
N SER A 4 36.22 -61.97 37.16
CA SER A 4 35.60 -60.73 37.70
C SER A 4 34.63 -59.80 36.91
N PRO A 5 33.83 -58.99 37.66
CA PRO A 5 32.45 -58.63 37.31
C PRO A 5 32.16 -57.11 37.18
N GLY A 6 30.93 -56.78 36.74
CA GLY A 6 30.20 -55.60 37.22
C GLY A 6 30.01 -54.43 36.24
N GLY A 7 28.97 -53.65 36.51
CA GLY A 7 28.93 -52.22 36.16
C GLY A 7 27.74 -51.76 35.32
N ARG A 8 26.83 -51.01 35.94
CA ARG A 8 25.93 -50.06 35.28
C ARG A 8 26.74 -49.12 34.36
N ALA A 9 26.25 -48.85 33.16
CA ALA A 9 26.76 -47.77 32.30
C ALA A 9 25.90 -46.49 32.42
N PRO A 10 26.49 -45.27 32.31
CA PRO A 10 25.82 -43.99 32.54
C PRO A 10 25.43 -43.26 31.24
N LEU A 11 24.64 -42.19 31.40
CA LEU A 11 24.35 -41.13 30.42
C LEU A 11 25.62 -40.61 29.73
N ALA A 12 25.72 -40.73 28.40
CA ALA A 12 26.35 -39.75 27.51
C ALA A 12 26.21 -40.09 26.00
N SER A 13 26.07 -39.01 25.22
CA SER A 13 26.38 -38.82 23.80
C SER A 13 25.54 -39.54 22.73
N MET A 14 24.65 -38.77 22.10
CA MET A 14 24.59 -38.63 20.64
C MET A 14 24.12 -37.20 20.30
N ARG A 15 25.08 -36.28 20.24
CA ARG A 15 25.00 -35.08 19.38
C ARG A 15 25.55 -35.49 18.01
N ALA A 16 24.71 -35.42 16.99
CA ALA A 16 25.07 -35.27 15.59
C ALA A 16 24.03 -34.27 15.05
N CYS A 17 24.30 -33.00 14.76
CA CYS A 17 25.40 -32.39 14.01
C CYS A 17 25.60 -33.01 12.64
N SER A 18 24.68 -32.67 11.73
CA SER A 18 24.89 -32.70 10.28
C SER A 18 24.10 -31.56 9.63
N SER A 19 24.56 -30.33 9.87
CA SER A 19 24.35 -29.20 8.95
C SER A 19 25.67 -28.42 8.94
N SER A 20 26.64 -28.98 8.23
CA SER A 20 28.01 -28.48 8.18
C SER A 20 28.05 -27.05 7.66
N ALA A 21 28.95 -26.25 8.25
CA ALA A 21 29.32 -24.89 7.85
C ALA A 21 29.56 -24.70 6.35
N ALA A 22 29.79 -25.76 5.57
CA ALA A 22 29.88 -25.75 4.11
C ALA A 22 28.58 -25.34 3.38
N CYS A 23 27.40 -25.48 3.98
CA CYS A 23 26.16 -24.92 3.41
C CYS A 23 26.03 -23.40 3.66
N ARG A 24 26.80 -22.84 4.60
CA ARG A 24 26.82 -21.39 4.88
C ARG A 24 27.74 -20.62 3.93
N GLU A 25 28.61 -21.29 3.18
CA GLU A 25 29.59 -20.66 2.27
C GLU A 25 29.08 -20.48 0.81
N ALA A 26 27.85 -20.90 0.49
CA ALA A 26 27.32 -20.81 -0.88
C ALA A 26 25.86 -20.32 -1.01
N LEU A 27 25.25 -19.79 0.07
CA LEU A 27 24.07 -18.93 -0.07
C LEU A 27 24.59 -17.52 -0.33
N MET A 28 24.69 -17.15 -1.61
CA MET A 28 25.17 -15.86 -2.09
C MET A 28 24.53 -14.72 -1.29
N ALA A 29 25.35 -13.86 -0.69
CA ALA A 29 24.86 -12.63 -0.08
C ALA A 29 24.05 -11.85 -1.13
N SER A 30 22.92 -11.27 -0.73
CA SER A 30 21.95 -10.68 -1.66
C SER A 30 22.41 -9.28 -2.10
N GLU A 31 22.53 -9.06 -3.41
CA GLU A 31 22.83 -7.74 -3.99
C GLU A 31 21.61 -6.79 -3.94
N PHE A 32 20.41 -7.35 -3.79
CA PHE A 32 19.16 -6.61 -3.69
C PHE A 32 18.29 -7.18 -2.58
N ILE A 33 17.83 -6.32 -1.68
CA ILE A 33 16.99 -6.71 -0.55
C ILE A 33 15.75 -5.80 -0.50
N VAL A 34 14.56 -6.39 -0.39
CA VAL A 34 13.30 -5.68 -0.14
C VAL A 34 12.86 -5.89 1.29
N LEU A 35 12.61 -4.82 2.04
CA LEU A 35 12.03 -4.88 3.38
C LEU A 35 10.58 -4.43 3.33
N SER A 36 9.68 -5.17 3.98
CA SER A 36 8.30 -4.72 4.15
C SER A 36 7.62 -5.38 5.35
N HIS A 37 6.51 -4.79 5.80
CA HIS A 37 5.74 -5.33 6.92
C HIS A 37 4.90 -6.58 6.55
N ARG A 38 4.91 -7.05 5.31
CA ARG A 38 4.13 -8.23 4.88
C ARG A 38 4.87 -9.00 3.82
N GLU A 39 4.68 -10.31 3.85
CA GLU A 39 5.11 -11.20 2.78
C GLU A 39 4.26 -11.03 1.51
N PRO A 40 4.84 -11.30 0.32
CA PRO A 40 4.13 -11.22 -0.96
C PRO A 40 3.14 -12.38 -1.18
N TYR A 41 3.25 -13.45 -0.39
CA TYR A 41 2.38 -14.63 -0.41
C TYR A 41 1.71 -14.82 0.94
N GLN A 42 0.58 -15.50 0.94
CA GLN A 42 -0.05 -16.05 2.14
C GLN A 42 -0.10 -17.57 2.02
N GLU A 43 0.04 -18.26 3.14
CA GLU A 43 -0.22 -19.69 3.20
C GLU A 43 -1.72 -19.91 3.28
N ILE A 44 -2.24 -20.76 2.41
CA ILE A 44 -3.62 -21.22 2.43
C ILE A 44 -3.61 -22.73 2.66
N GLU A 45 -4.45 -23.19 3.58
CA GLU A 45 -4.71 -24.62 3.73
C GLU A 45 -5.52 -25.11 2.54
N THR A 46 -5.07 -26.19 1.92
CA THR A 46 -5.78 -26.86 0.83
C THR A 46 -5.93 -28.35 1.16
N GLU A 47 -6.80 -29.06 0.45
CA GLU A 47 -6.96 -30.52 0.63
C GLU A 47 -5.64 -31.30 0.43
N ASP A 48 -4.71 -30.73 -0.35
CA ASP A 48 -3.36 -31.27 -0.61
C ASP A 48 -2.28 -30.75 0.38
N GLY A 49 -2.69 -30.05 1.44
CA GLY A 49 -1.80 -29.38 2.41
C GLY A 49 -1.60 -27.88 2.15
N PRO A 50 -0.74 -27.20 2.93
CA PRO A 50 -0.53 -25.76 2.82
C PRO A 50 0.10 -25.37 1.47
N ARG A 51 -0.46 -24.36 0.82
CA ARG A 51 0.05 -23.78 -0.44
C ARG A 51 0.30 -22.28 -0.30
N LEU A 52 1.31 -21.78 -1.00
CA LEU A 52 1.55 -20.34 -1.12
C LEU A 52 0.63 -19.74 -2.20
N GLN A 53 -0.23 -18.83 -1.79
CA GLN A 53 -1.07 -18.03 -2.68
C GLN A 53 -0.55 -16.60 -2.73
N ARG A 54 -0.33 -16.08 -3.94
CA ARG A 54 0.09 -14.69 -4.13
C ARG A 54 -0.99 -13.74 -3.64
N LYS A 55 -0.63 -12.71 -2.87
CA LYS A 55 -1.54 -11.60 -2.57
C LYS A 55 -1.74 -10.79 -3.85
N THR A 56 -2.99 -10.64 -4.30
CA THR A 56 -3.29 -10.13 -5.65
C THR A 56 -3.36 -8.60 -5.75
N ASN A 57 -3.24 -7.86 -4.65
CA ASN A 57 -3.64 -6.45 -4.59
C ASN A 57 -2.52 -5.53 -4.05
N GLY A 58 -2.52 -4.29 -4.54
CA GLY A 58 -1.66 -3.22 -4.04
C GLY A 58 -0.17 -3.36 -4.39
N VAL A 59 0.66 -2.61 -3.68
CA VAL A 59 2.09 -2.46 -4.00
C VAL A 59 2.91 -3.75 -3.85
N PHE A 60 2.44 -4.74 -3.09
CA PHE A 60 3.14 -6.02 -2.96
C PHE A 60 3.22 -6.79 -4.29
N THR A 61 2.21 -6.68 -5.14
CA THR A 61 2.25 -7.32 -6.47
C THR A 61 3.33 -6.68 -7.35
N THR A 62 3.48 -5.37 -7.22
CA THR A 62 4.51 -4.59 -7.91
C THR A 62 5.91 -4.98 -7.44
N LEU A 63 6.13 -5.01 -6.13
CA LEU A 63 7.42 -5.38 -5.55
C LEU A 63 7.80 -6.83 -5.90
N ASP A 64 6.84 -7.76 -5.92
CA ASP A 64 7.04 -9.15 -6.35
C ASP A 64 7.51 -9.23 -7.82
N ALA A 65 6.97 -8.39 -8.72
CA ALA A 65 7.43 -8.33 -10.10
C ALA A 65 8.88 -7.85 -10.23
N VAL A 66 9.29 -6.86 -9.42
CA VAL A 66 10.68 -6.39 -9.37
C VAL A 66 11.60 -7.48 -8.81
N MET A 67 11.22 -8.11 -7.71
CA MET A 67 11.99 -9.16 -7.05
C MET A 67 12.21 -10.38 -7.96
N ARG A 68 11.25 -10.74 -8.80
CA ARG A 68 11.47 -11.82 -9.78
C ARG A 68 12.50 -11.49 -10.85
N SER A 69 12.73 -10.20 -11.13
CA SER A 69 13.75 -9.75 -12.09
C SER A 69 15.14 -9.57 -11.47
N ARG A 70 15.24 -9.60 -10.14
CA ARG A 70 16.48 -9.36 -9.38
C ARG A 70 16.68 -10.48 -8.36
N HIS A 71 17.72 -11.30 -8.52
CA HIS A 71 18.04 -12.35 -7.55
C HIS A 71 18.38 -11.75 -6.16
N GLY A 72 17.39 -11.71 -5.26
CA GLY A 72 17.50 -11.00 -3.97
C GLY A 72 16.71 -11.65 -2.84
N THR A 73 16.76 -11.03 -1.66
CA THR A 73 15.96 -11.46 -0.49
C THR A 73 14.80 -10.50 -0.23
N TRP A 74 13.62 -11.04 0.00
CA TRP A 74 12.52 -10.33 0.64
C TRP A 74 12.54 -10.56 2.15
N ILE A 75 12.62 -9.53 2.98
CA ILE A 75 12.55 -9.65 4.43
C ILE A 75 11.22 -9.08 4.91
N ALA A 76 10.47 -9.88 5.67
CA ALA A 76 9.21 -9.49 6.28
C ALA A 76 9.01 -10.18 7.63
N TRP A 77 8.09 -9.68 8.44
CA TRP A 77 7.71 -10.35 9.69
C TRP A 77 6.51 -11.27 9.47
N LYS A 78 6.40 -12.30 10.32
CA LYS A 78 5.25 -13.21 10.39
C LYS A 78 4.97 -13.54 11.86
N GLU A 79 3.70 -13.55 12.24
CA GLU A 79 3.29 -13.99 13.57
C GLU A 79 3.61 -15.49 13.74
N ILE A 80 4.24 -15.83 14.86
CA ILE A 80 4.55 -17.21 15.21
C ILE A 80 3.26 -17.90 15.61
N ASP A 81 2.85 -18.89 14.82
CA ASP A 81 1.79 -19.81 15.18
C ASP A 81 2.34 -20.89 16.13
N PRO A 82 1.86 -20.99 17.38
CA PRO A 82 2.32 -22.02 18.32
C PRO A 82 2.01 -23.46 17.86
N GLU A 83 1.05 -23.64 16.96
CA GLU A 83 0.61 -24.95 16.48
C GLU A 83 1.44 -25.47 15.29
N HIS A 84 2.19 -24.58 14.62
CA HIS A 84 2.94 -24.91 13.40
C HIS A 84 4.43 -24.50 13.51
N PRO A 85 5.36 -25.31 13.00
CA PRO A 85 6.79 -24.96 13.06
C PRO A 85 7.06 -23.70 12.24
N PHE A 86 7.67 -22.70 12.89
CA PHE A 86 8.05 -21.46 12.22
C PHE A 86 9.17 -21.71 11.21
N GLN A 87 8.93 -21.36 9.96
CA GLN A 87 9.91 -21.42 8.89
C GLN A 87 10.53 -20.03 8.72
N THR A 88 11.80 -19.87 9.05
CA THR A 88 12.54 -18.61 8.83
C THR A 88 12.70 -18.31 7.34
N TRP A 89 12.83 -19.34 6.51
CA TRP A 89 13.07 -19.18 5.09
C TRP A 89 12.00 -19.90 4.28
N ILE A 90 11.40 -19.18 3.34
CA ILE A 90 10.62 -19.80 2.27
C ILE A 90 11.19 -19.40 0.91
N GLU A 91 11.23 -20.35 0.01
CA GLU A 91 11.52 -20.09 -1.40
C GLU A 91 10.18 -19.82 -2.10
N VAL A 92 10.08 -18.71 -2.82
CA VAL A 92 8.87 -18.40 -3.60
C VAL A 92 9.01 -18.98 -5.00
N PRO A 93 8.19 -19.98 -5.39
CA PRO A 93 8.21 -20.51 -6.74
C PRO A 93 7.55 -19.53 -7.73
N SER A 94 8.14 -19.40 -8.92
CA SER A 94 7.59 -18.61 -10.02
C SER A 94 6.94 -19.54 -11.07
N PRO A 95 5.62 -19.44 -11.32
CA PRO A 95 4.95 -20.30 -12.31
C PRO A 95 5.34 -20.02 -13.77
N ARG A 96 6.03 -18.90 -14.05
CA ARG A 96 6.35 -18.46 -15.41
C ARG A 96 7.85 -18.26 -15.66
N HIS A 97 8.71 -18.30 -14.64
CA HIS A 97 10.15 -18.05 -14.76
C HIS A 97 10.98 -18.98 -13.87
N PRO A 98 12.21 -19.36 -14.28
CA PRO A 98 13.12 -20.16 -13.44
C PRO A 98 13.66 -19.41 -12.21
N ASP A 99 13.51 -18.07 -12.16
CA ASP A 99 14.12 -17.24 -11.12
C ASP A 99 13.24 -17.21 -9.86
N ARG A 100 13.70 -17.95 -8.85
CA ARG A 100 13.15 -17.99 -7.49
C ARG A 100 13.84 -16.92 -6.65
N TYR A 101 13.13 -16.35 -5.68
CA TYR A 101 13.72 -15.49 -4.65
C TYR A 101 13.35 -16.00 -3.27
N ASN A 102 14.19 -15.65 -2.28
CA ASN A 102 14.01 -16.08 -0.91
C ASN A 102 13.20 -15.04 -0.13
N VAL A 103 12.31 -15.52 0.74
CA VAL A 103 11.70 -14.69 1.79
C VAL A 103 12.29 -15.10 3.12
N HIS A 104 12.94 -14.16 3.81
CA HIS A 104 13.34 -14.29 5.21
C HIS A 104 12.22 -13.73 6.09
N ARG A 105 11.76 -14.57 7.02
CA ARG A 105 10.69 -14.29 7.97
C ARG A 105 11.26 -14.01 9.35
N ILE A 106 10.98 -12.81 9.85
CA ILE A 106 11.20 -12.43 11.25
C ILE A 106 9.97 -12.88 12.04
N GLY A 107 10.17 -13.78 13.01
CA GLY A 107 9.09 -14.33 13.81
C GLY A 107 8.76 -13.40 14.96
N LEU A 108 7.52 -12.91 15.02
CA LEU A 108 7.00 -12.14 16.14
C LEU A 108 6.00 -13.01 16.91
N ASP A 109 6.08 -13.04 18.25
CA ASP A 109 4.99 -13.62 19.02
C ASP A 109 3.71 -12.76 18.93
N ALA A 110 2.58 -13.30 19.39
CA ALA A 110 1.29 -12.63 19.32
C ALA A 110 1.25 -11.25 20.02
N ASP A 111 1.98 -11.08 21.13
CA ASP A 111 2.05 -9.82 21.85
C ASP A 111 2.93 -8.81 21.11
N GLU A 112 4.06 -9.24 20.56
CA GLU A 112 4.92 -8.41 19.71
C GLU A 112 4.21 -7.96 18.45
N ALA A 113 3.55 -8.87 17.75
CA ALA A 113 2.74 -8.59 16.56
C ALA A 113 1.63 -7.58 16.87
N ARG A 114 0.93 -7.77 18.00
CA ARG A 114 -0.10 -6.85 18.49
C ARG A 114 0.44 -5.44 18.73
N ARG A 115 1.52 -5.31 19.50
CA ARG A 115 2.12 -4.01 19.85
C ARG A 115 2.77 -3.32 18.64
N PHE A 116 3.46 -4.07 17.78
CA PHE A 116 4.09 -3.52 16.58
C PHE A 116 3.05 -3.08 15.55
N TYR A 117 2.16 -4.00 15.14
CA TYR A 117 1.29 -3.77 14.00
C TYR A 117 -0.01 -3.04 14.35
N TYR A 118 -0.67 -3.44 15.44
CA TYR A 118 -1.96 -2.87 15.80
C TYR A 118 -1.81 -1.61 16.66
N GLU A 119 -0.96 -1.61 17.68
CA GLU A 119 -0.82 -0.45 18.56
C GLU A 119 0.07 0.65 17.93
N PHE A 120 1.35 0.37 17.66
CA PHE A 120 2.26 1.43 17.23
C PHE A 120 1.97 1.89 15.80
N THR A 121 2.01 0.97 14.83
CA THR A 121 1.89 1.36 13.42
C THR A 121 0.45 1.74 13.05
N SER A 122 -0.56 0.95 13.46
CA SER A 122 -1.96 1.22 13.08
C SER A 122 -2.70 2.22 13.98
N SER A 123 -2.45 2.27 15.29
CA SER A 123 -3.12 3.23 16.19
C SER A 123 -2.30 4.50 16.47
N ALA A 124 -0.97 4.47 16.36
CA ALA A 124 -0.15 5.66 16.60
C ALA A 124 0.24 6.38 15.30
N ILE A 125 0.89 5.68 14.38
CA ILE A 125 1.50 6.32 13.20
C ILE A 125 0.49 6.54 12.06
N TRP A 126 -0.31 5.52 11.71
CA TRP A 126 -1.29 5.61 10.62
C TRP A 126 -2.21 6.83 10.76
N PRO A 127 -2.88 7.10 11.90
CA PRO A 127 -3.73 8.28 12.02
C PRO A 127 -2.98 9.60 11.80
N VAL A 128 -1.74 9.72 12.31
CA VAL A 128 -0.94 10.94 12.14
C VAL A 128 -0.56 11.15 10.68
N LEU A 129 -0.13 10.09 9.98
CA LEU A 129 0.20 10.20 8.55
C LEU A 129 -0.98 10.71 7.75
N PHE A 130 -2.20 10.26 8.06
CA PHE A 130 -3.44 10.71 7.45
C PHE A 130 -4.09 11.94 8.12
N SER A 131 -3.36 12.65 9.00
CA SER A 131 -3.82 13.88 9.68
C SER A 131 -5.12 13.74 10.50
N LEU A 132 -5.37 12.57 11.08
CA LEU A 132 -6.50 12.25 11.96
C LEU A 132 -6.03 12.12 13.42
N LEU A 133 -5.60 13.25 13.98
CA LEU A 133 -4.91 13.33 15.28
C LEU A 133 -5.75 12.82 16.46
N ASP A 134 -7.08 12.99 16.39
CA ASP A 134 -8.05 12.53 17.39
C ASP A 134 -8.03 11.01 17.60
N ARG A 135 -7.52 10.27 16.61
CA ARG A 135 -7.42 8.80 16.61
C ARG A 135 -6.05 8.29 17.01
N ALA A 136 -5.03 9.15 17.09
CA ALA A 136 -3.68 8.72 17.44
C ALA A 136 -3.60 8.28 18.92
N ARG A 137 -2.98 7.13 19.17
CA ARG A 137 -2.73 6.59 20.52
C ARG A 137 -1.26 6.22 20.65
N PHE A 138 -0.56 6.80 21.62
CA PHE A 138 0.87 6.54 21.85
C PHE A 138 1.06 5.82 23.18
N THR A 139 1.77 4.69 23.16
CA THR A 139 2.16 3.94 24.37
C THR A 139 3.65 3.65 24.32
N LEU A 140 4.33 3.72 25.47
CA LEU A 140 5.77 3.45 25.54
C LEU A 140 6.08 2.00 25.14
N ASP A 141 5.30 1.04 25.63
CA ASP A 141 5.46 -0.39 25.35
C ASP A 141 5.39 -0.72 23.84
N SER A 142 4.49 -0.08 23.10
CA SER A 142 4.38 -0.28 21.66
C SER A 142 5.53 0.36 20.90
N TRP A 143 6.05 1.50 21.39
CA TRP A 143 7.27 2.12 20.86
C TRP A 143 8.52 1.28 21.10
N GLU A 144 8.72 0.73 22.30
CA GLU A 144 9.84 -0.15 22.61
C GLU A 144 9.81 -1.41 21.73
N THR A 145 8.61 -1.96 21.52
CA THR A 145 8.41 -3.07 20.58
C THR A 145 8.75 -2.64 19.15
N TYR A 146 8.34 -1.45 18.72
CA TYR A 146 8.66 -0.93 17.40
C TYR A 146 10.17 -0.76 17.16
N ILE A 147 10.91 -0.31 18.17
CA ILE A 147 12.39 -0.28 18.13
C ILE A 147 12.94 -1.70 17.98
N ARG A 148 12.52 -2.65 18.82
CA ARG A 148 13.02 -4.04 18.79
C ARG A 148 12.79 -4.69 17.44
N VAL A 149 11.58 -4.58 16.89
CA VAL A 149 11.27 -5.15 15.57
C VAL A 149 12.12 -4.48 14.48
N ASN A 150 12.28 -3.16 14.48
CA ASN A 150 13.16 -2.48 13.52
C ASN A 150 14.63 -2.90 13.67
N GLN A 151 15.08 -3.24 14.88
CA GLN A 151 16.42 -3.78 15.13
C GLN A 151 16.57 -5.18 14.51
N GLU A 152 15.58 -6.07 14.66
CA GLU A 152 15.60 -7.40 14.05
C GLU A 152 15.65 -7.32 12.51
N PHE A 153 14.88 -6.41 11.91
CA PHE A 153 14.98 -6.13 10.47
C PHE A 153 16.39 -5.68 10.07
N ALA A 154 16.99 -4.76 10.83
CA ALA A 154 18.35 -4.29 10.55
C ALA A 154 19.41 -5.39 10.73
N ASP A 155 19.23 -6.27 11.73
CA ASP A 155 20.12 -7.39 12.01
C ASP A 155 20.15 -8.37 10.83
N VAL A 156 18.98 -8.81 10.36
CA VAL A 156 18.87 -9.71 9.20
C VAL A 156 19.46 -9.08 7.95
N VAL A 157 19.20 -7.80 7.69
CA VAL A 157 19.81 -7.10 6.53
C VAL A 157 21.33 -7.12 6.61
N CYS A 158 21.90 -6.85 7.79
CA CYS A 158 23.36 -6.81 7.94
C CYS A 158 24.01 -8.18 7.72
N GLU A 159 23.30 -9.26 8.04
CA GLU A 159 23.74 -10.65 7.83
C GLU A 159 23.65 -11.09 6.37
N GLU A 160 22.62 -10.65 5.65
CA GLU A 160 22.34 -11.12 4.30
C GLU A 160 22.89 -10.26 3.17
N ALA A 161 23.06 -8.96 3.39
CA ALA A 161 23.40 -8.04 2.32
C ALA A 161 24.84 -8.26 1.83
N ALA A 162 25.00 -8.44 0.52
CA ALA A 162 26.31 -8.40 -0.13
C ALA A 162 26.98 -7.02 0.08
N PRO A 163 28.31 -6.92 -0.07
CA PRO A 163 28.98 -5.62 -0.11
C PRO A 163 28.36 -4.70 -1.17
N ASN A 164 28.06 -3.45 -0.79
CA ASN A 164 27.43 -2.45 -1.67
C ASN A 164 26.03 -2.82 -2.19
N ALA A 165 25.33 -3.76 -1.55
CA ALA A 165 23.96 -4.11 -1.94
C ALA A 165 22.98 -2.94 -1.79
N ILE A 166 21.87 -3.04 -2.52
CA ILE A 166 20.73 -2.12 -2.42
C ILE A 166 19.70 -2.70 -1.45
N VAL A 167 19.30 -1.91 -0.46
CA VAL A 167 18.23 -2.23 0.48
C VAL A 167 17.06 -1.28 0.24
N TRP A 168 15.95 -1.83 -0.22
CA TRP A 168 14.72 -1.11 -0.50
C TRP A 168 13.68 -1.33 0.60
N VAL A 169 13.57 -0.33 1.49
CA VAL A 169 12.61 -0.29 2.59
C VAL A 169 11.25 0.18 2.08
N ASN A 170 10.18 -0.53 2.45
CA ASN A 170 8.83 -0.17 2.06
C ASN A 170 7.97 0.19 3.27
N ASP A 171 7.52 1.44 3.25
CA ASP A 171 6.49 2.01 4.11
C ASP A 171 6.91 2.37 5.56
N PHE A 172 5.99 3.05 6.26
CA PHE A 172 6.21 3.65 7.58
C PHE A 172 6.46 2.68 8.74
N HIS A 173 6.36 1.37 8.53
CA HIS A 173 6.56 0.35 9.57
C HIS A 173 8.05 0.19 9.94
N LEU A 174 8.95 0.67 9.06
CA LEU A 174 10.39 0.42 9.15
C LEU A 174 11.20 1.72 9.16
N MET A 175 10.64 2.82 9.69
CA MET A 175 11.30 4.13 9.63
C MET A 175 12.61 4.23 10.43
N LEU A 176 12.84 3.34 11.42
CA LEU A 176 14.10 3.34 12.21
C LEU A 176 15.18 2.46 11.60
N THR A 177 14.75 1.44 10.83
CA THR A 177 15.62 0.43 10.23
C THR A 177 16.81 1.03 9.46
N PRO A 178 16.68 2.13 8.67
CA PRO A 178 17.82 2.66 7.91
C PRO A 178 18.97 3.16 8.78
N GLU A 179 18.70 3.83 9.89
CA GLU A 179 19.77 4.27 10.81
C GLU A 179 20.48 3.07 11.45
N LEU A 180 19.72 2.06 11.85
CA LEU A 180 20.27 0.85 12.47
C LEU A 180 21.17 0.06 11.51
N ILE A 181 20.79 -0.03 10.23
CA ILE A 181 21.63 -0.61 9.18
C ILE A 181 22.87 0.24 8.95
N ARG A 182 22.70 1.56 8.74
CA ARG A 182 23.79 2.47 8.35
C ARG A 182 24.95 2.47 9.34
N ARG A 183 24.67 2.33 10.64
CA ARG A 183 25.70 2.24 11.70
C ARG A 183 26.64 1.05 11.54
N ARG A 184 26.17 -0.06 10.95
CA ARG A 184 26.92 -1.31 10.78
C ARG A 184 27.44 -1.53 9.37
N ARG A 185 26.65 -1.07 8.39
CA ARG A 185 26.87 -1.31 6.96
C ARG A 185 26.81 0.01 6.19
N PRO A 186 27.83 0.88 6.36
CA PRO A 186 27.89 2.17 5.68
C PRO A 186 28.04 2.03 4.15
N ASP A 187 28.43 0.85 3.67
CA ASP A 187 28.60 0.49 2.26
C ASP A 187 27.28 0.34 1.49
N LEU A 188 26.17 0.05 2.17
CA LEU A 188 24.90 -0.25 1.51
C LEU A 188 24.23 1.01 0.94
N THR A 189 23.53 0.85 -0.17
CA THR A 189 22.62 1.88 -0.67
C THR A 189 21.24 1.65 -0.06
N LEU A 190 20.75 2.62 0.72
CA LEU A 190 19.49 2.51 1.45
C LEU A 190 18.44 3.42 0.82
N ALA A 191 17.32 2.86 0.37
CA ALA A 191 16.22 3.61 -0.20
C ALA A 191 14.91 3.26 0.49
N LEU A 192 14.02 4.24 0.69
CA LEU A 192 12.68 4.01 1.19
C LEU A 192 11.65 4.52 0.20
N PHE A 193 10.58 3.75 0.00
CA PHE A 193 9.36 4.25 -0.64
C PHE A 193 8.22 4.30 0.39
N LEU A 194 7.64 5.48 0.59
CA LEU A 194 6.50 5.69 1.48
C LEU A 194 5.19 5.63 0.68
N HIS A 195 4.36 4.62 0.99
CA HIS A 195 3.10 4.34 0.25
C HIS A 195 1.89 5.08 0.83
N THR A 196 2.06 5.74 1.97
CA THR A 196 1.07 6.60 2.59
C THR A 196 1.28 8.05 2.21
N THR A 197 0.41 8.92 2.74
CA THR A 197 0.68 10.35 2.85
C THR A 197 1.92 10.61 3.72
N PHE A 198 2.48 11.83 3.61
CA PHE A 198 3.34 12.40 4.64
C PHE A 198 2.72 13.72 5.13
N PRO A 199 2.46 13.88 6.44
CA PRO A 199 1.69 15.00 6.97
C PRO A 199 2.57 16.26 7.13
N PRO A 200 1.96 17.46 7.23
CA PRO A 200 2.71 18.69 7.48
C PRO A 200 3.37 18.67 8.88
N PRO A 201 4.35 19.57 9.13
CA PRO A 201 5.19 19.50 10.32
C PRO A 201 4.44 19.63 11.66
N ASP A 202 3.37 20.41 11.70
CA ASP A 202 2.51 20.59 12.89
C ASP A 202 1.73 19.32 13.24
N VAL A 203 1.25 18.59 12.23
CA VAL A 203 0.62 17.28 12.41
C VAL A 203 1.66 16.23 12.83
N PHE A 204 2.83 16.19 12.19
CA PHE A 204 3.89 15.24 12.58
C PHE A 204 4.43 15.51 14.01
N ALA A 205 4.34 16.77 14.47
CA ALA A 205 4.83 17.20 15.77
C ALA A 205 4.24 16.45 16.97
N VAL A 206 3.03 15.89 16.82
CA VAL A 206 2.34 15.20 17.92
C VAL A 206 3.02 13.88 18.31
N ILE A 207 3.83 13.31 17.42
CA ILE A 207 4.51 12.05 17.68
C ILE A 207 5.60 12.30 18.75
N PRO A 208 5.55 11.60 19.91
CA PRO A 208 6.54 11.80 20.97
C PRO A 208 7.97 11.54 20.48
N TRP A 209 8.15 10.46 19.72
CA TRP A 209 9.44 9.98 19.18
C TRP A 209 9.74 10.47 17.76
N ARG A 210 9.22 11.64 17.39
CA ARG A 210 9.36 12.21 16.04
C ARG A 210 10.82 12.34 15.60
N LYS A 211 11.73 12.70 16.51
CA LYS A 211 13.14 12.93 16.15
C LYS A 211 13.85 11.63 15.81
N GLU A 212 13.54 10.56 16.52
CA GLU A 212 14.04 9.22 16.29
C GLU A 212 13.57 8.69 14.93
N LEU A 213 12.28 8.84 14.63
CA LEU A 213 11.72 8.47 13.32
C LEU A 213 12.36 9.27 12.18
N LEU A 214 12.49 10.59 12.33
CA LEU A 214 13.11 11.44 11.30
C LEU A 214 14.60 11.14 11.12
N ARG A 215 15.34 10.86 12.21
CA ARG A 215 16.76 10.45 12.13
C ARG A 215 16.91 9.12 11.40
N GLY A 216 16.01 8.17 11.66
CA GLY A 216 15.91 6.94 10.90
C GLY A 216 15.81 7.19 9.40
N LEU A 217 14.88 8.05 8.98
CA LEU A 217 14.69 8.41 7.57
C LEU A 217 15.87 9.19 6.96
N LEU A 218 16.53 10.06 7.73
CA LEU A 218 17.68 10.85 7.25
C LEU A 218 18.97 10.02 7.03
N ASN A 219 18.96 8.72 7.36
CA ASN A 219 20.05 7.79 7.07
C ASN A 219 19.90 7.06 5.71
N LEU A 220 18.83 7.36 4.98
CA LEU A 220 18.61 6.90 3.61
C LEU A 220 19.47 7.69 2.62
N ASP A 221 19.65 7.13 1.43
CA ASP A 221 20.25 7.80 0.27
C ASP A 221 19.16 8.33 -0.68
N LEU A 222 17.99 7.66 -0.74
CA LEU A 222 16.81 8.12 -1.47
C LEU A 222 15.52 7.86 -0.69
N ILE A 223 14.61 8.86 -0.68
CA ILE A 223 13.24 8.73 -0.18
C ILE A 223 12.26 9.03 -1.33
N GLY A 224 11.45 8.04 -1.69
CA GLY A 224 10.38 8.16 -2.67
C GLY A 224 9.02 8.36 -2.01
N PHE A 225 8.25 9.29 -2.56
CA PHE A 225 6.85 9.54 -2.23
C PHE A 225 5.97 9.35 -3.46
N HIS A 226 4.66 9.23 -3.28
CA HIS A 226 3.73 9.19 -4.43
C HIS A 226 3.64 10.53 -5.17
N ILE A 227 3.62 11.65 -4.44
CA ILE A 227 3.41 12.97 -5.01
C ILE A 227 4.35 14.01 -4.38
N PRO A 228 4.64 15.12 -5.09
CA PRO A 228 5.53 16.18 -4.61
C PRO A 228 5.16 16.80 -3.27
N SER A 229 3.87 16.96 -2.96
CA SER A 229 3.44 17.60 -1.70
C SER A 229 3.85 16.82 -0.46
N TYR A 230 3.97 15.49 -0.53
CA TYR A 230 4.50 14.69 0.58
C TYR A 230 6.01 14.88 0.75
N ALA A 231 6.76 15.09 -0.34
CA ALA A 231 8.18 15.43 -0.27
C ALA A 231 8.39 16.83 0.31
N VAL A 232 7.54 17.81 -0.04
CA VAL A 232 7.53 19.14 0.59
C VAL A 232 7.27 19.02 2.10
N ASN A 233 6.20 18.33 2.49
CA ASN A 233 5.88 18.12 3.91
C ASN A 233 7.02 17.44 4.68
N PHE A 234 7.67 16.44 4.07
CA PHE A 234 8.83 15.79 4.68
C PHE A 234 10.00 16.76 4.87
N ALA A 235 10.35 17.50 3.82
CA ALA A 235 11.43 18.48 3.84
C ALA A 235 11.21 19.56 4.92
N ASP A 236 10.00 20.10 5.00
CA ASP A 236 9.63 21.09 6.02
C ASP A 236 9.70 20.48 7.43
N THR A 237 9.33 19.21 7.57
CA THR A 237 9.35 18.51 8.86
C THR A 237 10.77 18.26 9.34
N VAL A 238 11.67 17.77 8.49
CA VAL A 238 13.09 17.56 8.86
C VAL A 238 13.81 18.90 9.05
N SER A 239 13.47 19.94 8.29
CA SER A 239 14.03 21.27 8.50
C SER A 239 13.65 21.81 9.88
N ARG A 240 12.35 21.74 10.22
CA ARG A 240 11.81 22.24 11.49
C ARG A 240 12.36 21.51 12.72
N PHE A 241 12.47 20.19 12.68
CA PHE A 241 12.79 19.39 13.88
C PHE A 241 14.22 18.87 13.96
N MET A 242 14.90 18.77 12.82
CA MET A 242 16.26 18.22 12.72
C MET A 242 17.28 19.26 12.24
N GLY A 243 16.85 20.46 11.79
CA GLY A 243 17.78 21.46 11.26
C GLY A 243 18.38 21.08 9.91
N ALA A 244 17.70 20.21 9.16
CA ALA A 244 18.10 19.83 7.81
C ALA A 244 17.79 20.94 6.80
N THR A 245 18.57 21.03 5.73
CA THR A 245 18.43 22.08 4.71
C THR A 245 17.96 21.48 3.40
N PRO A 246 16.73 21.77 2.95
CA PRO A 246 16.26 21.40 1.62
C PRO A 246 16.96 22.20 0.52
N SER A 247 17.30 21.54 -0.58
CA SER A 247 17.92 22.14 -1.76
C SER A 247 17.47 21.45 -3.05
N ALA A 248 17.99 21.92 -4.20
CA ALA A 248 17.65 21.41 -5.53
C ALA A 248 16.13 21.38 -5.79
N ILE A 249 15.49 22.55 -5.77
CA ILE A 249 14.05 22.68 -6.01
C ILE A 249 13.74 22.35 -7.48
N ALA A 250 12.80 21.44 -7.71
CA ALA A 250 12.35 21.03 -9.04
C ALA A 250 10.87 21.38 -9.24
N GLU A 251 10.50 21.65 -10.50
CA GLU A 251 9.10 21.75 -10.92
C GLU A 251 8.42 20.38 -10.92
N THR A 252 7.12 20.36 -10.62
CA THR A 252 6.30 19.14 -10.69
C THR A 252 6.00 18.73 -12.13
N GLU A 253 6.06 17.43 -12.43
CA GLU A 253 5.49 16.87 -13.67
C GLU A 253 3.99 16.54 -13.55
N LEU A 254 3.44 16.66 -12.33
CA LEU A 254 2.04 16.44 -12.01
C LEU A 254 1.24 17.77 -12.11
N MET A 255 0.02 17.81 -11.57
CA MET A 255 -0.73 19.07 -11.46
C MET A 255 -0.04 20.03 -10.47
N ALA A 256 0.20 21.26 -10.93
CA ALA A 256 0.75 22.34 -10.09
C ALA A 256 -0.32 23.04 -9.24
N GLU A 257 -1.57 23.00 -9.67
CA GLU A 257 -2.75 23.58 -9.01
C GLU A 257 -4.01 22.76 -9.32
N GLY A 258 -5.10 23.02 -8.60
CA GLY A 258 -6.38 22.31 -8.75
C GLY A 258 -6.75 21.55 -7.48
N PRO A 259 -6.37 20.27 -7.34
CA PRO A 259 -6.70 19.47 -6.15
C PRO A 259 -5.90 19.94 -4.93
N ALA A 260 -6.46 19.72 -3.72
CA ALA A 260 -5.84 20.06 -2.44
C ALA A 260 -4.42 19.49 -2.20
N VAL A 261 -4.01 18.48 -2.98
CA VAL A 261 -2.68 17.84 -2.88
C VAL A 261 -1.65 18.35 -3.90
N ALA A 262 -2.04 19.25 -4.82
CA ALA A 262 -1.15 19.79 -5.84
C ALA A 262 -0.17 20.82 -5.26
N VAL A 263 1.07 20.78 -5.72
CA VAL A 263 2.11 21.78 -5.43
C VAL A 263 2.96 22.01 -6.68
N PRO A 264 3.40 23.24 -6.96
CA PRO A 264 4.11 23.56 -8.21
C PRO A 264 5.56 23.08 -8.21
N THR A 265 6.20 23.02 -7.03
CA THR A 265 7.60 22.66 -6.88
C THR A 265 7.82 21.85 -5.60
N TYR A 266 8.96 21.17 -5.54
CA TYR A 266 9.38 20.41 -4.36
C TYR A 266 10.91 20.26 -4.33
N PRO A 267 11.52 20.12 -3.13
CA PRO A 267 12.95 19.86 -3.01
C PRO A 267 13.31 18.44 -3.45
N ARG A 268 14.47 18.30 -4.10
CA ARG A 268 15.03 17.00 -4.53
C ARG A 268 16.16 16.52 -3.63
N VAL A 269 16.68 17.36 -2.75
CA VAL A 269 17.78 17.01 -1.84
C VAL A 269 17.52 17.59 -0.46
N ILE A 270 17.89 16.82 0.57
CA ILE A 270 18.00 17.26 1.95
C ILE A 270 19.46 17.12 2.38
N GLU A 271 20.03 18.19 2.93
CA GLU A 271 21.34 18.20 3.56
C GLU A 271 21.19 18.08 5.08
N PHE A 272 21.85 17.09 5.68
CA PHE A 272 21.80 16.86 7.12
C PHE A 272 23.11 16.22 7.59
N GLU A 273 23.81 16.88 8.52
CA GLU A 273 25.06 16.38 9.14
C GLU A 273 26.11 15.89 8.12
N GLY A 274 26.28 16.62 7.01
CA GLY A 274 27.21 16.28 5.93
C GLY A 274 26.75 15.17 4.99
N ARG A 275 25.56 14.60 5.22
CA ARG A 275 24.89 13.68 4.29
C ARG A 275 23.95 14.43 3.36
N ARG A 276 23.77 13.88 2.17
CA ARG A 276 22.75 14.28 1.21
C ARG A 276 21.76 13.14 1.05
N VAL A 277 20.47 13.43 1.26
CA VAL A 277 19.37 12.49 1.06
C VAL A 277 18.58 12.96 -0.15
N ALA A 278 18.52 12.14 -1.19
CA ALA A 278 17.71 12.47 -2.36
C ALA A 278 16.21 12.28 -2.05
N LEU A 279 15.38 13.13 -2.63
CA LEU A 279 13.92 13.02 -2.59
C LEU A 279 13.37 12.88 -4.01
N GLY A 280 12.30 12.10 -4.16
CA GLY A 280 11.60 11.97 -5.42
C GLY A 280 10.10 11.70 -5.25
N ALA A 281 9.34 12.04 -6.29
CA ALA A 281 7.92 11.77 -6.39
C ALA A 281 7.71 10.78 -7.56
N TYR A 282 7.16 9.61 -7.25
CA TYR A 282 6.92 8.53 -8.19
C TYR A 282 5.51 7.98 -7.92
N PRO A 283 4.47 8.48 -8.59
CA PRO A 283 3.13 7.96 -8.39
C PRO A 283 3.08 6.51 -8.87
N VAL A 284 2.70 5.59 -8.00
CA VAL A 284 2.64 4.16 -8.34
C VAL A 284 1.56 3.92 -9.38
N GLY A 285 1.85 3.09 -10.37
CA GLY A 285 0.89 2.67 -11.39
C GLY A 285 0.31 1.29 -11.15
N VAL A 286 -0.50 0.85 -12.11
CA VAL A 286 -0.99 -0.53 -12.22
C VAL A 286 -0.36 -1.23 -13.43
N ASP A 287 -0.44 -2.55 -13.49
CA ASP A 287 -0.07 -3.33 -14.68
C ASP A 287 -1.19 -3.20 -15.72
N VAL A 288 -1.14 -2.14 -16.52
CA VAL A 288 -2.20 -1.82 -17.49
C VAL A 288 -2.44 -2.96 -18.49
N PRO A 289 -1.40 -3.59 -19.10
CA PRO A 289 -1.60 -4.75 -19.96
C PRO A 289 -2.36 -5.89 -19.28
N TYR A 290 -2.02 -6.22 -18.02
CA TYR A 290 -2.72 -7.27 -17.28
C TYR A 290 -4.21 -6.94 -17.07
N PHE A 291 -4.54 -5.72 -16.61
CA PHE A 291 -5.95 -5.33 -16.41
C PHE A 291 -6.74 -5.33 -17.73
N ALA A 292 -6.12 -4.86 -18.81
CA ALA A 292 -6.74 -4.88 -20.14
C ALA A 292 -6.96 -6.32 -20.65
N GLU A 293 -6.00 -7.22 -20.43
CA GLU A 293 -6.10 -8.64 -20.80
C GLU A 293 -7.22 -9.34 -20.02
N VAL A 294 -7.26 -9.17 -18.69
CA VAL A 294 -8.29 -9.74 -17.83
C VAL A 294 -9.68 -9.23 -18.21
N ALA A 295 -9.83 -7.94 -18.53
CA ALA A 295 -11.10 -7.35 -18.97
C ALA A 295 -11.59 -7.89 -20.33
N GLN A 296 -10.69 -8.46 -21.16
CA GLN A 296 -11.05 -9.05 -22.46
C GLN A 296 -11.42 -10.54 -22.37
N ARG A 297 -11.12 -11.22 -21.26
CA ARG A 297 -11.40 -12.65 -21.11
C ARG A 297 -12.91 -12.93 -21.19
N PRO A 298 -13.33 -14.02 -21.86
CA PRO A 298 -14.75 -14.41 -21.94
C PRO A 298 -15.41 -14.49 -20.55
N ASP A 299 -14.79 -15.22 -19.61
CA ASP A 299 -15.32 -15.40 -18.26
C ASP A 299 -15.55 -14.07 -17.53
N THR A 300 -14.63 -13.09 -17.68
CA THR A 300 -14.77 -11.75 -17.08
C THR A 300 -15.93 -10.98 -17.72
N ARG A 301 -16.12 -11.10 -19.04
CA ARG A 301 -17.22 -10.45 -19.76
C ARG A 301 -18.57 -11.05 -19.39
N ASP A 302 -18.64 -12.37 -19.27
CA ASP A 302 -19.83 -13.08 -18.83
C ASP A 302 -20.19 -12.68 -17.39
N GLN A 303 -19.19 -12.62 -16.50
CA GLN A 303 -19.39 -12.14 -15.13
C GLN A 303 -19.84 -10.67 -15.08
N ALA A 304 -19.29 -9.79 -15.94
CA ALA A 304 -19.73 -8.40 -16.02
C ALA A 304 -21.20 -8.28 -16.49
N ALA A 305 -21.59 -9.08 -17.48
CA ALA A 305 -22.97 -9.16 -17.94
C ALA A 305 -23.92 -9.68 -16.82
N GLU A 306 -23.48 -10.68 -16.05
CA GLU A 306 -24.23 -11.17 -14.89
C GLU A 306 -24.39 -10.09 -13.81
N ILE A 307 -23.31 -9.36 -13.48
CA ILE A 307 -23.36 -8.26 -12.51
C ILE A 307 -24.36 -7.19 -12.96
N ARG A 308 -24.31 -6.77 -14.23
CA ARG A 308 -25.27 -5.79 -14.79
C ARG A 308 -26.70 -6.30 -14.66
N ALA A 309 -26.98 -7.53 -15.10
CA ALA A 309 -28.31 -8.11 -15.07
C ALA A 309 -28.86 -8.26 -13.65
N ARG A 310 -28.03 -8.72 -12.71
CA ARG A 310 -28.39 -8.87 -11.29
C ARG A 310 -28.60 -7.54 -10.59
N THR A 311 -27.89 -6.49 -11.01
CA THR A 311 -28.08 -5.17 -10.43
C THR A 311 -29.42 -4.58 -10.87
N GLY A 312 -29.85 -4.84 -12.11
CA GLY A 312 -31.14 -4.40 -12.66
C GLY A 312 -31.28 -2.88 -12.84
N ALA A 313 -30.26 -2.11 -12.48
CA ALA A 313 -30.22 -0.66 -12.60
C ALA A 313 -29.63 -0.23 -13.95
N GLU A 314 -30.14 0.88 -14.49
CA GLU A 314 -29.59 1.52 -15.68
C GLU A 314 -28.19 2.09 -15.43
N THR A 315 -27.97 2.67 -14.24
CA THR A 315 -26.69 3.24 -13.83
C THR A 315 -26.16 2.53 -12.59
N ILE A 316 -24.88 2.13 -12.65
CA ILE A 316 -24.17 1.46 -11.57
C ILE A 316 -23.03 2.34 -11.10
N ILE A 317 -23.12 2.77 -9.84
CA ILE A 317 -22.04 3.45 -9.13
C ILE A 317 -21.25 2.39 -8.37
N LEU A 318 -19.93 2.44 -8.40
CA LEU A 318 -19.05 1.48 -7.73
C LEU A 318 -18.08 2.18 -6.78
N SER A 319 -17.97 1.61 -5.58
CA SER A 319 -16.87 1.82 -4.66
C SER A 319 -16.26 0.46 -4.31
N ALA A 320 -14.93 0.34 -4.39
CA ALA A 320 -14.22 -0.89 -4.01
C ALA A 320 -12.99 -0.55 -3.17
N GLU A 321 -13.15 -0.43 -1.86
CA GLU A 321 -12.08 0.03 -0.96
C GLU A 321 -12.05 -0.75 0.34
N ARG A 322 -10.91 -0.70 1.03
CA ARG A 322 -10.83 -1.19 2.41
C ARG A 322 -11.79 -0.41 3.30
N LEU A 323 -12.43 -1.09 4.25
CA LEU A 323 -13.27 -0.45 5.24
C LEU A 323 -12.41 0.19 6.34
N ASP A 324 -11.70 1.24 5.93
CA ASP A 324 -10.82 2.08 6.76
C ASP A 324 -11.45 3.46 6.89
N TYR A 325 -11.33 4.08 8.06
CA TYR A 325 -11.96 5.38 8.34
C TYR A 325 -11.40 6.51 7.48
N VAL A 326 -10.23 6.33 6.83
CA VAL A 326 -9.70 7.30 5.87
C VAL A 326 -10.41 7.26 4.51
N LYS A 327 -11.22 6.23 4.22
CA LYS A 327 -11.77 5.96 2.88
C LYS A 327 -13.14 6.58 2.61
N GLY A 328 -13.70 7.34 3.55
CA GLY A 328 -14.90 8.13 3.28
C GLY A 328 -16.15 7.29 2.95
N ALA A 329 -16.28 6.08 3.50
CA ALA A 329 -17.39 5.18 3.16
C ALA A 329 -18.73 5.64 3.74
N ILE A 330 -18.73 6.26 4.92
CA ILE A 330 -19.96 6.79 5.54
C ILE A 330 -20.44 8.02 4.76
N GLU A 331 -19.51 8.90 4.41
CA GLU A 331 -19.75 10.14 3.68
C GLU A 331 -20.38 9.86 2.30
N ARG A 332 -19.95 8.78 1.62
CA ARG A 332 -20.58 8.31 0.37
C ARG A 332 -21.98 7.78 0.56
N LEU A 333 -22.19 6.95 1.58
CA LEU A 333 -23.52 6.39 1.87
C LEU A 333 -24.51 7.52 2.20
N GLU A 334 -24.09 8.48 3.03
CA GLU A 334 -24.90 9.66 3.36
C GLU A 334 -25.15 10.56 2.15
N CYS A 335 -24.16 10.75 1.26
CA CYS A 335 -24.36 11.47 0.01
C CYS A 335 -25.35 10.76 -0.93
N PHE A 336 -25.23 9.43 -1.07
CA PHE A 336 -26.16 8.65 -1.88
C PHE A 336 -27.58 8.69 -1.31
N GLU A 337 -27.73 8.66 0.02
CA GLU A 337 -29.02 8.81 0.69
C GLU A 337 -29.66 10.16 0.34
N ARG A 338 -28.93 11.27 0.49
CA ARG A 338 -29.42 12.60 0.12
C ARG A 338 -29.74 12.72 -1.36
N PHE A 339 -28.94 12.11 -2.23
CA PHE A 339 -29.20 12.05 -3.66
C PHE A 339 -30.56 11.39 -3.95
N LEU A 340 -30.85 10.24 -3.34
CA LEU A 340 -32.14 9.56 -3.51
C LEU A 340 -33.32 10.36 -2.93
N GLU A 341 -33.11 11.13 -1.85
CA GLU A 341 -34.13 12.03 -1.32
C GLU A 341 -34.49 13.16 -2.29
N ARG A 342 -33.49 13.73 -2.97
CA ARG A 342 -33.67 14.87 -3.89
C ARG A 342 -34.09 14.46 -5.29
N HIS A 343 -33.79 13.22 -5.69
CA HIS A 343 -34.01 12.71 -7.03
C HIS A 343 -34.91 11.46 -7.06
N PRO A 344 -36.23 11.59 -6.77
CA PRO A 344 -37.17 10.46 -6.89
C PRO A 344 -37.18 9.80 -8.27
N GLU A 345 -36.86 10.54 -9.33
CA GLU A 345 -36.73 10.03 -10.69
C GLU A 345 -35.61 9.01 -10.86
N GLN A 346 -34.65 8.96 -9.94
CA GLN A 346 -33.51 8.02 -9.97
C GLN A 346 -33.81 6.69 -9.27
N HIS A 347 -34.95 6.60 -8.59
CA HIS A 347 -35.37 5.36 -7.93
C HIS A 347 -35.56 4.27 -8.97
N SER A 348 -35.04 3.07 -8.69
CA SER A 348 -34.99 1.93 -9.63
C SER A 348 -34.18 2.13 -10.92
N ARG A 349 -33.52 3.29 -11.10
CA ARG A 349 -32.62 3.55 -12.24
C ARG A 349 -31.15 3.50 -11.85
N THR A 350 -30.82 3.88 -10.62
CA THR A 350 -29.43 3.99 -10.15
C THR A 350 -29.21 3.12 -8.92
N SER A 351 -28.19 2.28 -8.93
CA SER A 351 -27.77 1.48 -7.77
C SER A 351 -26.31 1.73 -7.42
N PHE A 352 -26.01 1.72 -6.12
CA PHE A 352 -24.67 1.87 -5.58
C PHE A 352 -24.14 0.51 -5.10
N VAL A 353 -23.07 0.04 -5.74
CA VAL A 353 -22.34 -1.16 -5.34
C VAL A 353 -21.15 -0.74 -4.48
N GLN A 354 -21.15 -1.19 -3.23
CA GLN A 354 -20.06 -0.95 -2.28
C GLN A 354 -19.38 -2.28 -1.90
N ILE A 355 -18.15 -2.44 -2.37
CA ILE A 355 -17.26 -3.52 -1.96
C ILE A 355 -16.36 -3.00 -0.84
N ALA A 356 -16.61 -3.48 0.38
CA ALA A 356 -15.91 -3.09 1.59
C ALA A 356 -14.97 -4.21 2.05
N VAL A 357 -13.67 -4.07 1.74
CA VAL A 357 -12.67 -5.09 2.09
C VAL A 357 -12.31 -5.02 3.59
N PRO A 358 -12.45 -6.13 4.35
CA PRO A 358 -12.08 -6.16 5.76
C PRO A 358 -10.61 -5.78 5.99
N THR A 359 -10.34 -4.97 7.00
CA THR A 359 -8.98 -4.59 7.39
C THR A 359 -8.92 -4.37 8.90
N ARG A 360 -7.83 -4.81 9.55
CA ARG A 360 -7.58 -4.61 10.99
C ARG A 360 -8.79 -4.93 11.87
N THR A 361 -9.45 -6.05 11.62
CA THR A 361 -10.74 -6.45 12.22
C THR A 361 -10.72 -6.58 13.74
N GLY A 362 -9.53 -6.76 14.34
CA GLY A 362 -9.36 -6.79 15.80
C GLY A 362 -9.43 -5.43 16.49
N MET A 363 -9.45 -4.31 15.76
CA MET A 363 -9.46 -2.96 16.33
C MET A 363 -10.88 -2.39 16.46
N GLU A 364 -11.20 -1.80 17.61
CA GLU A 364 -12.53 -1.27 17.94
C GLU A 364 -12.99 -0.18 16.97
N GLU A 365 -12.09 0.69 16.52
CA GLU A 365 -12.41 1.77 15.59
C GLU A 365 -12.88 1.23 14.24
N PHE A 366 -12.28 0.14 13.77
CA PHE A 366 -12.63 -0.51 12.51
C PHE A 366 -13.94 -1.30 12.64
N GLN A 367 -14.18 -1.93 13.78
CA GLN A 367 -15.47 -2.56 14.08
C GLN A 367 -16.61 -1.54 14.16
N THR A 368 -16.34 -0.36 14.75
CA THR A 368 -17.30 0.74 14.83
C THR A 368 -17.60 1.31 13.45
N MET A 369 -16.58 1.49 12.61
CA MET A 369 -16.75 1.89 11.21
C MET A 369 -17.62 0.89 10.44
N ARG A 370 -17.40 -0.41 10.65
CA ARG A 370 -18.22 -1.47 10.06
C ARG A 370 -19.69 -1.35 10.45
N ARG A 371 -19.98 -1.27 11.75
CA ARG A 371 -21.36 -1.13 12.24
C ARG A 371 -22.06 0.07 11.62
N ARG A 372 -21.41 1.25 11.61
CA ARG A 372 -21.98 2.47 11.04
C ARG A 372 -22.27 2.34 9.54
N ALA A 373 -21.39 1.67 8.78
CA ALA A 373 -21.60 1.44 7.36
C ALA A 373 -22.78 0.48 7.11
N GLU A 374 -22.84 -0.64 7.83
CA GLU A 374 -23.93 -1.61 7.74
C GLU A 374 -25.28 -0.99 8.16
N GLU A 375 -25.30 -0.17 9.21
CA GLU A 375 -26.48 0.60 9.64
C GLU A 375 -26.97 1.58 8.57
N ALA A 376 -26.05 2.33 7.93
CA ALA A 376 -26.39 3.26 6.86
C ALA A 376 -26.93 2.52 5.62
N VAL A 377 -26.31 1.40 5.23
CA VAL A 377 -26.81 0.53 4.15
C VAL A 377 -28.22 0.03 4.47
N GLY A 378 -28.45 -0.48 5.69
CA GLY A 378 -29.76 -0.97 6.13
C GLY A 378 -30.81 0.14 6.11
N ARG A 379 -30.45 1.34 6.58
CA ARG A 379 -31.33 2.52 6.54
C ARG A 379 -31.71 2.90 5.12
N ILE A 380 -30.74 3.04 4.21
CA ILE A 380 -30.99 3.43 2.82
C ILE A 380 -31.88 2.39 2.11
N ASN A 381 -31.51 1.12 2.20
CA ASN A 381 -32.29 0.05 1.56
C ASN A 381 -33.69 -0.09 2.16
N GLY A 382 -33.86 0.09 3.47
CA GLY A 382 -35.17 0.07 4.12
C GLY A 382 -36.06 1.26 3.76
N ARG A 383 -35.47 2.42 3.43
CA ARG A 383 -36.20 3.64 3.07
C ARG A 383 -36.60 3.69 1.59
N PHE A 384 -35.70 3.28 0.69
CA PHE A 384 -35.87 3.46 -0.76
C PHE A 384 -36.05 2.15 -1.54
N GLY A 385 -35.64 1.01 -0.97
CA GLY A 385 -35.68 -0.26 -1.68
C GLY A 385 -37.09 -0.76 -1.96
N THR A 386 -37.21 -1.52 -3.05
CA THR A 386 -38.45 -2.20 -3.45
C THR A 386 -38.20 -3.71 -3.59
N MET A 387 -39.22 -4.48 -3.95
CA MET A 387 -39.06 -5.91 -4.21
C MET A 387 -38.14 -6.20 -5.41
N GLU A 388 -38.04 -5.27 -6.35
CA GLU A 388 -37.31 -5.43 -7.61
C GLU A 388 -36.01 -4.62 -7.66
N TRP A 389 -35.79 -3.70 -6.71
CA TRP A 389 -34.64 -2.81 -6.72
C TRP A 389 -34.01 -2.65 -5.34
N GLN A 390 -32.70 -2.85 -5.29
CA GLN A 390 -31.86 -2.58 -4.13
C GLN A 390 -31.00 -1.34 -4.39
N PRO A 391 -31.22 -0.23 -3.66
CA PRO A 391 -30.45 1.00 -3.83
C PRO A 391 -28.96 0.81 -3.57
N VAL A 392 -28.59 0.08 -2.51
CA VAL A 392 -27.20 -0.17 -2.11
C VAL A 392 -26.91 -1.66 -1.98
N MET A 393 -26.01 -2.18 -2.82
CA MET A 393 -25.49 -3.54 -2.75
C MET A 393 -24.16 -3.53 -2.01
N HIS A 394 -24.18 -3.96 -0.76
CA HIS A 394 -23.00 -3.95 0.12
C HIS A 394 -22.37 -5.34 0.24
N PHE A 395 -21.09 -5.44 -0.10
CA PHE A 395 -20.29 -6.65 0.03
C PHE A 395 -19.17 -6.43 1.04
N TYR A 396 -19.29 -7.04 2.23
CA TYR A 396 -18.20 -7.08 3.21
C TYR A 396 -17.35 -8.34 3.00
N GLY A 397 -16.26 -8.19 2.26
CA GLY A 397 -15.42 -9.33 1.87
C GLY A 397 -14.35 -8.94 0.85
N SER A 398 -13.55 -9.92 0.45
CA SER A 398 -12.54 -9.77 -0.59
C SER A 398 -12.96 -10.52 -1.85
N PHE A 399 -12.83 -9.88 -3.00
CA PHE A 399 -12.96 -10.53 -4.29
C PHE A 399 -11.59 -10.83 -4.88
N ALA A 400 -11.50 -11.92 -5.65
CA ALA A 400 -10.34 -12.15 -6.49
C ALA A 400 -10.20 -10.99 -7.49
N ARG A 401 -8.98 -10.72 -7.94
CA ARG A 401 -8.71 -9.56 -8.79
C ARG A 401 -9.48 -9.64 -10.12
N GLU A 402 -9.59 -10.81 -10.70
CA GLU A 402 -10.37 -11.06 -11.92
C GLU A 402 -11.85 -10.71 -11.74
N GLN A 403 -12.42 -11.00 -10.57
CA GLN A 403 -13.80 -10.64 -10.24
C GLN A 403 -13.96 -9.12 -10.05
N LEU A 404 -12.99 -8.44 -9.45
CA LEU A 404 -12.98 -6.98 -9.34
C LEU A 404 -12.94 -6.30 -10.72
N VAL A 405 -12.20 -6.87 -11.67
CA VAL A 405 -12.18 -6.35 -13.06
C VAL A 405 -13.57 -6.43 -13.70
N ALA A 406 -14.36 -7.47 -13.43
CA ALA A 406 -15.74 -7.54 -13.90
C ALA A 406 -16.61 -6.41 -13.32
N PHE A 407 -16.47 -6.09 -12.02
CA PHE A 407 -17.14 -4.93 -11.43
C PHE A 407 -16.69 -3.61 -12.08
N TYR A 408 -15.38 -3.41 -12.28
CA TYR A 408 -14.85 -2.22 -12.95
C TYR A 408 -15.37 -2.07 -14.39
N ALA A 409 -15.40 -3.16 -15.15
CA ALA A 409 -15.93 -3.17 -16.52
C ALA A 409 -17.42 -2.86 -16.57
N THR A 410 -18.16 -3.13 -15.49
CA THR A 410 -19.62 -2.90 -15.42
C THR A 410 -19.97 -1.49 -14.94
N ALA A 411 -19.24 -0.92 -13.99
CA ALA A 411 -19.64 0.30 -13.31
C ALA A 411 -19.55 1.56 -14.20
N ASP A 412 -20.64 2.32 -14.29
CA ASP A 412 -20.71 3.56 -15.09
C ASP A 412 -20.05 4.74 -14.37
N VAL A 413 -20.04 4.72 -13.03
CA VAL A 413 -19.34 5.70 -12.20
C VAL A 413 -18.49 4.96 -11.18
N LEU A 414 -17.19 5.22 -11.16
CA LEU A 414 -16.33 4.87 -10.02
C LEU A 414 -16.33 6.05 -9.03
N TRP A 415 -16.69 5.77 -7.78
CA TRP A 415 -16.83 6.77 -6.73
C TRP A 415 -15.84 6.54 -5.58
N VAL A 416 -14.72 7.26 -5.62
CA VAL A 416 -13.59 7.11 -4.69
C VAL A 416 -13.35 8.43 -3.96
N THR A 417 -13.85 8.54 -2.73
CA THR A 417 -13.81 9.80 -1.97
C THR A 417 -13.15 9.65 -0.60
N PRO A 418 -11.89 9.16 -0.53
CA PRO A 418 -11.18 9.08 0.73
C PRO A 418 -11.00 10.49 1.33
N LEU A 419 -11.13 10.59 2.65
CA LEU A 419 -10.81 11.81 3.41
C LEU A 419 -9.33 12.20 3.21
N ARG A 420 -8.46 11.18 3.17
CA ARG A 420 -7.04 11.28 2.81
C ARG A 420 -6.59 9.96 2.21
N ASP A 421 -5.74 10.00 1.19
CA ASP A 421 -5.13 8.80 0.61
C ASP A 421 -3.74 9.09 0.05
N GLY A 422 -2.78 8.19 0.26
CA GLY A 422 -1.43 8.35 -0.29
C GLY A 422 -1.44 8.36 -1.82
N LEU A 423 -2.35 7.60 -2.44
CA LEU A 423 -2.53 7.61 -3.89
C LEU A 423 -3.95 7.20 -4.28
N ASN A 424 -4.33 5.97 -3.95
CA ASN A 424 -5.51 5.23 -4.41
C ASN A 424 -5.34 4.51 -5.77
N LEU A 425 -4.98 3.22 -5.74
CA LEU A 425 -4.81 2.41 -6.95
C LEU A 425 -6.12 1.97 -7.60
N VAL A 426 -7.22 1.87 -6.84
CA VAL A 426 -8.54 1.42 -7.34
C VAL A 426 -8.99 2.28 -8.53
N VAL A 427 -8.71 3.59 -8.48
CA VAL A 427 -8.99 4.51 -9.58
C VAL A 427 -8.23 4.12 -10.86
N LYS A 428 -6.95 3.80 -10.74
CA LYS A 428 -6.11 3.39 -11.87
C LYS A 428 -6.49 2.00 -12.39
N GLU A 429 -6.85 1.08 -11.49
CA GLU A 429 -7.36 -0.25 -11.85
C GLU A 429 -8.66 -0.16 -12.66
N TYR A 430 -9.59 0.69 -12.22
CA TYR A 430 -10.83 0.98 -12.96
C TYR A 430 -10.51 1.51 -14.36
N ILE A 431 -9.75 2.60 -14.46
CA ILE A 431 -9.38 3.22 -15.74
C ILE A 431 -8.71 2.20 -16.68
N ALA A 432 -7.79 1.37 -16.17
CA ALA A 432 -7.11 0.33 -16.95
C ALA A 432 -8.08 -0.73 -17.48
N SER A 433 -9.13 -1.06 -16.70
CA SER A 433 -10.15 -2.05 -17.02
C SER A 433 -11.24 -1.55 -17.99
N ARG A 434 -11.39 -0.23 -18.17
CA ARG A 434 -12.38 0.38 -19.08
C ARG A 434 -11.92 0.38 -20.53
N LEU A 435 -12.22 -0.70 -21.26
CA LEU A 435 -11.79 -0.87 -22.66
C LEU A 435 -12.60 -0.06 -23.66
N GLY A 436 -13.93 0.02 -23.47
CA GLY A 436 -14.76 1.04 -24.10
C GLY A 436 -14.48 2.34 -23.35
N SER A 437 -14.28 3.44 -24.06
CA SER A 437 -13.96 4.77 -23.49
C SER A 437 -15.06 5.34 -22.57
N GLU A 438 -15.95 4.53 -22.05
CA GLU A 438 -17.08 4.92 -21.23
C GLU A 438 -16.72 4.94 -19.75
N GLY A 439 -17.51 5.66 -18.96
CA GLY A 439 -17.43 5.70 -17.51
C GLY A 439 -16.93 7.04 -16.96
N VAL A 440 -17.23 7.32 -15.70
CA VAL A 440 -16.83 8.54 -15.01
C VAL A 440 -16.14 8.19 -13.70
N VAL A 441 -15.10 8.94 -13.35
CA VAL A 441 -14.42 8.82 -12.06
C VAL A 441 -14.75 10.05 -11.22
N ILE A 442 -15.37 9.85 -10.07
CA ILE A 442 -15.44 10.85 -9.00
C ILE A 442 -14.29 10.56 -8.02
N LEU A 443 -13.43 11.55 -7.78
CA LEU A 443 -12.23 11.40 -6.98
C LEU A 443 -12.09 12.49 -5.92
N SER A 444 -11.79 12.10 -4.69
CA SER A 444 -11.39 13.05 -3.64
C SER A 444 -10.17 13.87 -4.06
N GLU A 445 -10.23 15.19 -3.86
CA GLU A 445 -9.07 16.08 -4.04
C GLU A 445 -7.93 15.81 -3.04
N PHE A 446 -8.19 14.98 -2.02
CA PHE A 446 -7.24 14.57 -0.99
C PHE A 446 -6.59 13.19 -1.24
N ALA A 447 -6.90 12.55 -2.37
CA ALA A 447 -6.21 11.36 -2.82
C ALA A 447 -4.98 11.73 -3.67
N GLY A 448 -3.84 11.08 -3.47
CA GLY A 448 -2.65 11.39 -4.28
C GLY A 448 -2.85 11.21 -5.80
N ALA A 449 -3.72 10.30 -6.23
CA ALA A 449 -4.05 10.13 -7.65
C ALA A 449 -4.69 11.40 -8.27
N ALA A 450 -5.30 12.28 -7.47
CA ALA A 450 -5.85 13.55 -7.96
C ALA A 450 -4.76 14.48 -8.50
N ALA A 451 -3.51 14.39 -8.01
CA ALA A 451 -2.40 15.17 -8.55
C ALA A 451 -2.05 14.76 -10.00
N GLU A 452 -2.36 13.52 -10.40
CA GLU A 452 -2.04 12.99 -11.72
C GLU A 452 -3.25 13.05 -12.68
N LEU A 453 -4.43 12.67 -12.19
CA LEU A 453 -5.61 12.38 -13.00
C LEU A 453 -6.50 13.62 -13.17
N ARG A 454 -6.16 14.47 -14.14
CA ARG A 454 -6.79 15.80 -14.33
C ARG A 454 -8.26 15.74 -14.74
N GLU A 455 -8.66 14.69 -15.47
CA GLU A 455 -9.95 14.60 -16.13
C GLU A 455 -11.05 13.94 -15.26
N VAL A 456 -10.75 13.65 -14.00
CA VAL A 456 -11.74 13.17 -13.02
C VAL A 456 -12.73 14.29 -12.63
N VAL A 457 -13.86 13.90 -12.04
CA VAL A 457 -14.71 14.82 -11.28
C VAL A 457 -14.16 14.89 -9.87
N LEU A 458 -13.43 15.98 -9.57
CA LEU A 458 -12.91 16.22 -8.23
C LEU A 458 -14.05 16.52 -7.24
N THR A 459 -13.89 16.08 -6.00
CA THR A 459 -14.80 16.41 -4.92
C THR A 459 -14.06 16.56 -3.59
N ASN A 460 -14.57 17.43 -2.73
CA ASN A 460 -14.16 17.56 -1.35
C ASN A 460 -15.08 16.72 -0.44
N PRO A 461 -14.61 15.60 0.13
CA PRO A 461 -15.43 14.73 0.97
C PRO A 461 -15.79 15.34 2.33
N TYR A 462 -15.26 16.51 2.69
CA TYR A 462 -15.66 17.28 3.87
C TYR A 462 -16.83 18.23 3.59
N SER A 463 -17.23 18.39 2.32
CA SER A 463 -18.36 19.22 1.90
C SER A 463 -19.48 18.35 1.34
N PRO A 464 -20.55 18.10 2.11
CA PRO A 464 -21.73 17.38 1.62
C PRO A 464 -22.27 17.93 0.30
N ASP A 465 -22.35 19.25 0.17
CA ASP A 465 -22.83 19.92 -1.05
C ASP A 465 -21.90 19.69 -2.25
N ASP A 466 -20.58 19.62 -2.03
CA ASP A 466 -19.63 19.35 -3.10
C ASP A 466 -19.66 17.89 -3.55
N MET A 467 -19.86 16.95 -2.63
CA MET A 467 -20.11 15.55 -2.97
C MET A 467 -21.41 15.38 -3.77
N ASP A 468 -22.48 16.07 -3.34
CA ASP A 468 -23.77 16.03 -4.02
C ASP A 468 -23.63 16.56 -5.47
N ARG A 469 -23.00 17.73 -5.65
CA ARG A 469 -22.71 18.29 -6.99
C ARG A 469 -21.83 17.39 -7.84
N ALA A 470 -20.82 16.76 -7.25
CA ALA A 470 -19.92 15.87 -7.99
C ALA A 470 -20.66 14.62 -8.51
N LEU A 471 -21.54 14.05 -7.68
CA LEU A 471 -22.38 12.92 -8.07
C LEU A 471 -23.37 13.32 -9.18
N GLU A 472 -24.09 14.43 -9.00
CA GLU A 472 -25.02 14.96 -10.01
C GLU A 472 -24.31 15.24 -11.34
N LYS A 473 -23.12 15.85 -11.29
CA LYS A 473 -22.30 16.11 -12.48
C LYS A 473 -21.88 14.82 -13.17
N ALA A 474 -21.47 13.79 -12.43
CA ALA A 474 -21.05 12.52 -13.01
C ALA A 474 -22.21 11.81 -13.71
N LEU A 475 -23.39 11.77 -13.07
CA LEU A 475 -24.58 11.12 -13.61
C LEU A 475 -25.20 11.90 -14.77
N GLY A 476 -25.12 13.23 -14.76
CA GLY A 476 -25.60 14.11 -15.84
C GLY A 476 -24.62 14.30 -17.00
N MET A 477 -23.42 13.71 -16.95
CA MET A 477 -22.38 13.92 -17.96
C MET A 477 -22.77 13.29 -19.30
N ASN A 478 -22.72 14.04 -20.39
CA ASN A 478 -23.05 13.51 -21.72
C ASN A 478 -21.96 12.55 -22.24
N GLU A 479 -22.33 11.67 -23.17
CA GLU A 479 -21.46 10.61 -23.70
C GLU A 479 -20.15 11.15 -24.29
N GLY A 480 -20.19 12.24 -25.05
CA GLY A 480 -19.00 12.84 -25.66
C GLY A 480 -17.98 13.30 -24.61
N GLU A 481 -18.44 13.96 -23.55
CA GLU A 481 -17.58 14.39 -22.44
C GLU A 481 -17.02 13.19 -21.66
N ARG A 482 -17.86 12.18 -21.36
CA ARG A 482 -17.40 10.95 -20.67
C ARG A 482 -16.28 10.27 -21.46
N ASN A 483 -16.48 10.12 -22.77
CA ASN A 483 -15.53 9.46 -23.65
C ASN A 483 -14.21 10.23 -23.75
N ALA A 484 -14.27 11.55 -23.90
CA ALA A 484 -13.08 12.39 -23.93
C ALA A 484 -12.27 12.32 -22.62
N ARG A 485 -12.95 12.37 -21.47
CA ARG A 485 -12.29 12.26 -20.15
C ARG A 485 -11.63 10.90 -19.96
N MET A 486 -12.35 9.80 -20.23
CA MET A 486 -11.80 8.45 -20.02
C MET A 486 -10.61 8.16 -20.94
N LEU A 487 -10.64 8.61 -22.20
CA LEU A 487 -9.49 8.49 -23.10
C LEU A 487 -8.24 9.18 -22.54
N ALA A 488 -8.38 10.43 -22.09
CA ALA A 488 -7.27 11.17 -21.48
C ALA A 488 -6.78 10.50 -20.17
N LEU A 489 -7.69 9.99 -19.34
CA LEU A 489 -7.34 9.25 -18.13
C LEU A 489 -6.54 7.97 -18.45
N ARG A 490 -6.95 7.22 -19.48
CA ARG A 490 -6.23 6.01 -19.92
C ARG A 490 -4.82 6.33 -20.40
N ASP A 491 -4.66 7.38 -21.20
CA ASP A 491 -3.34 7.83 -21.66
C ASP A 491 -2.42 8.18 -20.48
N ARG A 492 -2.95 8.81 -19.42
CA ARG A 492 -2.18 9.08 -18.20
C ARG A 492 -1.79 7.80 -17.47
N VAL A 493 -2.74 6.90 -17.23
CA VAL A 493 -2.48 5.65 -16.49
C VAL A 493 -1.47 4.74 -17.24
N ILE A 494 -1.48 4.75 -18.58
CA ILE A 494 -0.45 4.07 -19.40
C ILE A 494 0.92 4.76 -19.27
N ASN A 495 0.94 6.08 -19.12
CA ASN A 495 2.18 6.83 -18.95
C ASN A 495 2.79 6.76 -17.54
N PHE A 496 1.98 6.46 -16.53
CA PHE A 496 2.39 6.25 -15.14
C PHE A 496 2.03 4.84 -14.67
N ASP A 497 2.45 3.83 -15.44
CA ASP A 497 2.25 2.42 -15.09
C ASP A 497 3.24 1.94 -14.02
N VAL A 498 2.98 0.73 -13.53
CA VAL A 498 3.78 0.09 -12.48
C VAL A 498 5.25 -0.15 -12.89
N HIS A 499 5.50 -0.44 -14.17
CA HIS A 499 6.83 -0.75 -14.68
C HIS A 499 7.69 0.52 -14.73
N LYS A 500 7.14 1.62 -15.26
CA LYS A 500 7.77 2.93 -15.31
C LYS A 500 8.06 3.45 -13.90
N TRP A 501 7.15 3.27 -12.96
CA TRP A 501 7.39 3.60 -11.55
C TRP A 501 8.64 2.87 -11.02
N SER A 502 8.70 1.54 -11.17
CA SER A 502 9.82 0.75 -10.64
C SER A 502 11.15 1.09 -11.32
N GLN A 503 11.14 1.30 -12.64
CA GLN A 503 12.33 1.66 -13.41
C GLN A 503 12.87 3.05 -13.02
N ARG A 504 11.98 4.05 -12.87
CA ARG A 504 12.39 5.41 -12.48
C ARG A 504 12.91 5.44 -11.05
N PHE A 505 12.19 4.83 -10.11
CA PHE A 505 12.64 4.80 -8.72
C PHE A 505 13.97 4.06 -8.57
N LEU A 506 14.09 2.84 -9.09
CA LEU A 506 15.31 2.04 -8.92
C LEU A 506 16.48 2.60 -9.74
N GLY A 507 16.22 3.20 -10.90
CA GLY A 507 17.26 3.93 -11.63
C GLY A 507 17.79 5.16 -10.86
N ASP A 508 16.94 5.83 -10.07
CA ASP A 508 17.38 6.89 -9.15
C ASP A 508 18.18 6.30 -7.96
N VAL A 509 17.75 5.15 -7.41
CA VAL A 509 18.49 4.43 -6.35
C VAL A 509 19.90 4.03 -6.81
N GLU A 510 20.02 3.43 -7.99
CA GLU A 510 21.31 3.02 -8.56
C GLU A 510 22.22 4.21 -8.81
N ARG A 511 21.67 5.36 -9.24
CA ARG A 511 22.43 6.60 -9.43
C ARG A 511 22.97 7.17 -8.12
N VAL A 512 22.17 7.21 -7.06
CA VAL A 512 22.66 7.70 -5.75
C VAL A 512 23.68 6.73 -5.13
N GLY A 513 23.49 5.41 -5.31
CA GLY A 513 24.43 4.38 -4.87
C GLY A 513 25.77 4.41 -5.62
N SER A 514 25.78 4.86 -6.87
CA SER A 514 27.01 5.04 -7.67
C SER A 514 27.76 6.34 -7.31
N ALA A 515 27.03 7.37 -6.88
CA ALA A 515 27.56 8.71 -6.62
C ALA A 515 28.41 8.81 -5.34
N THR A 516 28.40 7.79 -4.46
CA THR A 516 29.39 7.63 -3.39
C THR A 516 30.82 7.40 -3.92
N GLY A 517 31.00 7.24 -5.24
CA GLY A 517 32.29 7.29 -5.92
C GLY A 517 32.57 8.56 -6.74
N THR A 518 31.58 9.39 -7.09
CA THR A 518 31.80 10.63 -7.87
C THR A 518 30.66 11.62 -7.69
N ILE A 519 31.01 12.85 -7.31
CA ILE A 519 30.14 14.01 -7.13
C ILE A 519 29.32 14.26 -8.40
N LEU A 520 27.99 14.13 -8.32
CA LEU A 520 27.07 14.65 -9.34
C LEU A 520 27.16 16.18 -9.34
N THR A 521 27.79 16.73 -10.37
CA THR A 521 27.69 18.13 -10.78
C THR A 521 26.39 18.33 -11.58
N PRO A 522 25.85 19.55 -11.60
CA PRO A 522 24.41 19.85 -11.73
C PRO A 522 23.77 19.45 -13.05
#